data_AF-A0A8E2LER1-F1
#
_entry.id   AF-A0A8E2LER1-F1
#
_cell.length_a   1.000
_cell.length_b   1.000
_cell.length_c   1.000
_cell.angle_alpha   90.00
_cell.angle_beta   90.00
_cell.angle_gamma   90.00
#
_symmetry.space_group_name_H-M   'P 1'
#
loop_
_entity.id
_entity.type
_entity.pdbx_description
1 polymer ?
#
loop_
_entity_poly.entity_id
_entity_poly.type
_entity_poly.pdbx_seq_one_letter_code
_entity_poly.pdbx_strand_id
1 'polypeptide(L)'
;MTFTELGKYYTEVYGPYFIESAFDSFISALGGQYPTLATHNDYKLSLKNIIIEQSEKNSYLYNFIAKVGCQKNGVEEKTASVEGIVLFSEKEKGKIEGFRYLDGNGLSEILRTSN
;
A
#
# COMPACT_ATOMS: atom_id res chain seq x y z
N MET A 1 4.67 -24.19 6.09
CA MET A 1 5.53 -23.25 5.32
C MET A 1 6.34 -22.46 6.34
N THR A 2 7.67 -22.54 6.37
CA THR A 2 8.47 -21.71 7.29
C THR A 2 8.59 -20.31 6.71
N PHE A 3 7.95 -19.32 7.33
CA PHE A 3 8.03 -17.93 6.91
C PHE A 3 9.47 -17.42 7.08
N THR A 4 9.97 -16.70 6.07
CA THR A 4 11.14 -15.83 6.24
C THR A 4 10.83 -14.76 7.28
N GLU A 5 11.84 -14.12 7.88
CA GLU A 5 11.63 -13.01 8.81
C GLU A 5 10.77 -11.90 8.19
N LEU A 6 10.94 -11.62 6.90
CA LEU A 6 10.09 -10.70 6.15
C LEU A 6 8.63 -11.18 6.04
N GLY A 7 8.41 -12.47 5.83
CA GLY A 7 7.07 -13.07 5.79
C GLY A 7 6.34 -12.97 7.13
N LYS A 8 7.06 -13.19 8.24
CA LYS A 8 6.51 -12.99 9.59
C LYS A 8 6.11 -11.53 9.82
N TYR A 9 7.01 -10.61 9.50
CA TYR A 9 6.75 -9.17 9.62
C TYR A 9 5.49 -8.75 8.82
N TYR A 10 5.36 -9.20 7.57
CA TYR A 10 4.17 -8.89 6.78
C TYR A 10 2.89 -9.50 7.35
N THR A 11 2.97 -10.71 7.89
CA THR A 11 1.82 -11.36 8.55
C THR A 11 1.39 -10.59 9.79
N GLU A 12 2.34 -10.14 10.61
CA GLU A 12 2.06 -9.35 11.82
C GLU A 12 1.48 -7.97 11.49
N VAL A 13 2.05 -7.29 10.48
CA VAL A 13 1.65 -5.92 10.12
C VAL A 13 0.34 -5.91 9.34
N TYR A 14 0.15 -6.79 8.36
CA TYR A 14 -0.98 -6.71 7.44
C TYR A 14 -2.04 -7.81 7.67
N GLY A 15 -1.65 -8.99 8.16
CA GLY A 15 -2.56 -10.13 8.34
C GLY A 15 -3.85 -9.82 9.11
N PRO A 16 -3.83 -9.02 10.19
CA PRO A 16 -5.04 -8.63 10.90
C PRO A 16 -6.08 -7.87 10.06
N TYR A 17 -5.70 -7.27 8.93
CA TYR A 17 -6.61 -6.47 8.11
C TYR A 17 -7.24 -7.24 6.94
N PHE A 18 -6.66 -8.38 6.53
CA PHE A 18 -7.11 -9.13 5.36
C PHE A 18 -7.81 -10.43 5.77
N ILE A 19 -8.65 -10.95 4.88
CA ILE A 19 -8.96 -12.38 4.86
C ILE A 19 -7.74 -13.15 4.35
N GLU A 20 -7.59 -14.41 4.76
CA GLU A 20 -6.37 -15.20 4.49
C GLU A 20 -6.01 -15.26 2.99
N SER A 21 -6.98 -15.57 2.12
CA SER A 21 -6.76 -15.67 0.68
C SER A 21 -6.37 -14.34 0.01
N ALA A 22 -6.88 -13.22 0.54
CA ALA A 22 -6.58 -11.89 0.01
C ALA A 22 -5.23 -11.38 0.51
N PHE A 23 -4.82 -11.75 1.72
CA PHE A 23 -3.51 -11.43 2.27
C PHE A 23 -2.38 -11.98 1.39
N ASP A 24 -2.43 -13.27 1.05
CA ASP A 24 -1.42 -13.91 0.22
C ASP A 24 -1.30 -13.24 -1.16
N SER A 25 -2.46 -12.92 -1.75
CA SER A 25 -2.53 -12.22 -3.03
C SER A 25 -1.93 -10.81 -2.94
N PHE A 26 -2.23 -10.08 -1.87
CA PHE A 26 -1.72 -8.73 -1.62
C PHE A 26 -0.20 -8.73 -1.43
N ILE A 27 0.33 -9.60 -0.56
CA ILE A 27 1.77 -9.65 -0.29
C ILE A 27 2.57 -10.08 -1.52
N SER A 28 2.06 -11.06 -2.28
CA SER A 28 2.76 -11.56 -3.46
C SER A 28 2.85 -10.55 -4.61
N ALA A 29 1.88 -9.64 -4.73
CA ALA A 29 1.78 -8.73 -5.87
C ALA A 29 2.10 -7.27 -5.54
N LEU A 30 1.70 -6.77 -4.36
CA LEU A 30 1.58 -5.33 -4.10
C LEU A 30 2.26 -4.87 -2.81
N GLY A 31 2.20 -5.67 -1.74
CA GLY A 31 2.58 -5.25 -0.39
C GLY A 31 4.04 -4.78 -0.27
N GLY A 32 4.94 -5.35 -1.09
CA GLY A 32 6.35 -4.98 -1.12
C GLY A 32 6.73 -3.87 -2.09
N GLN A 33 5.87 -3.46 -3.04
CA GLN A 33 6.28 -2.69 -4.22
C GLN A 33 6.97 -1.36 -3.85
N TYR A 34 6.28 -0.47 -3.15
CA TYR A 34 6.83 0.84 -2.78
C TYR A 34 7.86 0.76 -1.64
N PRO A 35 7.64 0.00 -0.55
CA PRO A 35 8.64 -0.10 0.52
C PRO A 35 9.99 -0.65 0.04
N THR A 36 9.98 -1.65 -0.86
CA THR A 36 11.22 -2.23 -1.40
C THR A 36 11.95 -1.22 -2.27
N LEU A 37 11.24 -0.53 -3.18
CA LEU A 37 11.84 0.47 -4.05
C LEU A 37 12.39 1.66 -3.26
N ALA A 38 11.67 2.11 -2.24
CA ALA A 38 12.11 3.20 -1.38
C ALA A 38 13.36 2.81 -0.58
N THR A 39 13.36 1.64 0.05
CA THR A 39 14.52 1.14 0.81
C THR A 39 15.74 0.97 -0.08
N HIS A 40 15.57 0.48 -1.30
CA HIS A 40 16.67 0.30 -2.25
C HIS A 40 17.33 1.63 -2.68
N ASN A 41 16.59 2.74 -2.64
CA ASN A 41 17.06 4.05 -3.10
C ASN A 41 17.18 5.08 -1.96
N ASP A 42 17.28 4.60 -0.71
CA ASP A 42 17.44 5.40 0.51
C ASP A 42 16.33 6.44 0.77
N TYR A 43 15.12 6.13 0.30
CA TYR A 43 13.92 6.91 0.60
C TYR A 43 13.21 6.38 1.84
N LYS A 44 12.74 7.30 2.68
CA LYS A 44 11.74 7.05 3.73
C LYS A 44 10.37 7.51 3.23
N LEU A 45 9.40 6.61 3.32
CA LEU A 45 8.00 6.90 2.98
C LEU A 45 7.24 7.36 4.23
N SER A 46 6.32 8.30 4.07
CA SER A 46 5.38 8.68 5.12
C SER A 46 4.00 8.99 4.55
N LEU A 47 2.94 8.57 5.23
CA LEU A 47 1.57 8.95 4.87
C LEU A 47 1.33 10.38 5.36
N LYS A 48 0.99 11.30 4.45
CA LYS A 48 0.71 12.70 4.76
C LYS A 48 -0.77 12.99 4.88
N ASN A 49 -1.56 12.39 4.00
CA ASN A 49 -3.01 12.52 4.00
C ASN A 49 -3.62 11.30 3.31
N ILE A 50 -4.87 11.00 3.60
CA ILE A 50 -5.65 10.03 2.85
C ILE A 50 -7.09 10.53 2.71
N ILE A 51 -7.60 10.45 1.49
CA ILE A 51 -9.02 10.64 1.18
C ILE A 51 -9.59 9.26 0.90
N ILE A 52 -10.75 8.95 1.49
CA ILE A 52 -11.44 7.67 1.31
C ILE A 52 -12.89 7.96 0.96
N GLU A 53 -13.35 7.38 -0.15
CA GLU A 53 -14.70 7.55 -0.65
C GLU A 53 -15.33 6.19 -0.91
N GLN A 54 -16.51 5.96 -0.33
CA GLN A 54 -17.28 4.76 -0.60
C GLN A 54 -17.84 4.82 -2.03
N SER A 55 -17.80 3.70 -2.74
CA SER A 55 -18.41 3.60 -4.08
C SER A 55 -19.93 3.68 -3.98
N GLU A 56 -20.55 4.51 -4.83
CA GLU A 56 -22.01 4.58 -4.94
C GLU A 56 -22.65 3.25 -5.37
N LYS A 57 -21.89 2.39 -6.06
CA LYS A 57 -22.39 1.13 -6.66
C LYS A 57 -22.23 -0.07 -5.75
N ASN A 58 -21.32 -0.01 -4.78
CA ASN A 58 -21.02 -1.12 -3.88
C ASN A 58 -20.58 -0.57 -2.52
N SER A 59 -21.38 -0.84 -1.49
CA SER A 59 -21.13 -0.37 -0.11
C SER A 59 -19.89 -0.99 0.54
N TYR A 60 -19.34 -2.07 -0.02
CA TYR A 60 -18.11 -2.69 0.45
C TYR A 60 -16.87 -2.22 -0.31
N LEU A 61 -17.03 -1.46 -1.39
CA LEU A 61 -15.95 -0.94 -2.21
C LEU A 61 -15.65 0.51 -1.85
N TYR A 62 -14.39 0.80 -1.61
CA TYR A 62 -13.89 2.14 -1.30
C TYR A 62 -12.75 2.50 -2.22
N ASN A 63 -12.77 3.71 -2.73
CA ASN A 63 -11.64 4.33 -3.41
C ASN A 63 -10.82 5.08 -2.36
N PHE A 64 -9.50 5.08 -2.51
CA PHE A 64 -8.63 5.92 -1.71
C PHE A 64 -7.67 6.71 -2.58
N ILE A 65 -7.30 7.89 -2.10
CA ILE A 65 -6.19 8.70 -2.61
C ILE A 65 -5.27 8.99 -1.42
N ALA A 66 -4.12 8.33 -1.38
CA ALA A 66 -3.12 8.48 -0.34
C ALA A 66 -2.02 9.43 -0.80
N LYS A 67 -1.84 10.55 -0.10
CA LYS A 67 -0.69 11.45 -0.32
C LYS A 67 0.51 10.91 0.45
N VAL A 68 1.55 10.52 -0.27
CA VAL A 68 2.77 9.90 0.25
C VAL A 68 3.92 10.89 0.14
N GLY A 69 4.59 11.17 1.26
CA GLY A 69 5.85 11.91 1.29
C GLY A 69 7.04 10.97 1.11
N CYS A 70 8.02 11.40 0.32
CA CYS A 70 9.23 10.68 -0.05
C CYS A 70 10.43 11.53 0.37
N GLN A 71 11.08 11.12 1.46
CA GLN A 71 12.22 11.83 2.04
C GLN A 71 13.51 11.05 1.77
N LYS A 72 14.50 11.69 1.12
CA LYS A 72 15.88 11.19 1.00
C LYS A 72 16.82 12.14 1.73
N ASN A 73 17.85 11.64 2.39
CA ASN A 73 18.74 12.48 3.20
C ASN A 73 19.36 13.61 2.36
N GLY A 74 19.31 14.85 2.88
CA GLY A 74 19.86 16.03 2.21
C GLY A 74 19.07 16.52 1.00
N VAL A 75 17.92 15.90 0.68
CA VAL A 75 17.02 16.31 -0.41
C VAL A 75 15.72 16.81 0.19
N GLU A 76 15.11 17.84 -0.41
CA GLU A 76 13.77 18.28 -0.03
C GLU A 76 12.74 17.15 -0.22
N GLU A 77 11.79 17.04 0.72
CA GLU A 77 10.73 16.04 0.65
C GLU A 77 9.88 16.25 -0.60
N LYS A 78 9.71 15.19 -1.40
CA LYS A 78 8.75 15.18 -2.51
C LYS A 78 7.46 14.49 -2.09
N THR A 79 6.33 14.84 -2.68
CA THR A 79 5.07 14.16 -2.45
C THR A 79 4.46 13.63 -3.74
N ALA A 80 3.84 12.45 -3.69
CA ALA A 80 3.01 11.89 -4.75
C ALA A 80 1.69 11.37 -4.19
N SER A 81 0.70 11.22 -5.05
CA SER A 81 -0.61 10.65 -4.69
C SER A 81 -0.72 9.23 -5.23
N VAL A 82 -1.10 8.27 -4.38
CA VAL A 82 -1.38 6.90 -4.81
C VAL A 82 -2.88 6.67 -4.72
N GLU A 83 -3.46 6.28 -5.85
CA GLU A 83 -4.86 5.95 -5.98
C GLU A 83 -5.04 4.44 -5.93
N GLY A 84 -6.12 4.00 -5.32
CA GLY A 84 -6.43 2.59 -5.25
C GLY A 84 -7.83 2.30 -4.78
N ILE A 85 -8.12 1.01 -4.72
CA ILE A 85 -9.40 0.49 -4.24
C ILE A 85 -9.18 -0.55 -3.16
N VAL A 86 -10.11 -0.56 -2.21
CA VAL A 86 -10.24 -1.57 -1.16
C VAL A 86 -11.65 -2.14 -1.22
N LEU A 87 -11.75 -3.46 -1.28
CA LEU A 87 -12.98 -4.20 -1.16
C LEU A 87 -12.98 -4.92 0.20
N PHE A 88 -13.95 -4.60 1.05
CA PHE A 88 -14.15 -5.26 2.33
C PHE A 88 -15.02 -6.51 2.16
N SER A 89 -14.81 -7.50 3.02
CA SER A 89 -15.55 -8.74 2.98
C SER A 89 -16.96 -8.61 3.53
N GLU A 90 -17.92 -9.15 2.79
CA GLU A 90 -19.30 -9.29 3.26
C GLU A 90 -19.43 -10.35 4.37
N LYS A 91 -18.53 -11.35 4.36
CA LYS A 91 -18.56 -12.49 5.29
C LYS A 91 -17.72 -12.23 6.54
N GLU A 92 -16.51 -11.72 6.35
CA GLU A 92 -15.57 -11.41 7.44
C GLU A 92 -15.54 -9.90 7.69
N LYS A 93 -16.47 -9.43 8.54
CA LYS A 93 -16.66 -8.00 8.78
C LYS A 93 -15.37 -7.29 9.18
N GLY A 94 -15.07 -6.19 8.48
CA GLY A 94 -13.89 -5.36 8.72
C GLY A 94 -12.59 -5.91 8.10
N LYS A 95 -12.63 -7.07 7.45
CA LYS A 95 -11.50 -7.63 6.71
C LYS A 95 -11.54 -7.22 5.25
N ILE A 96 -10.36 -7.02 4.68
CA ILE A 96 -10.15 -6.73 3.26
C ILE A 96 -10.12 -8.05 2.50
N GLU A 97 -10.93 -8.14 1.45
CA GLU A 97 -10.94 -9.27 0.49
C GLU A 97 -10.39 -8.89 -0.89
N GLY A 98 -10.24 -7.59 -1.16
CA GLY A 98 -9.59 -7.10 -2.37
C GLY A 98 -8.84 -5.79 -2.13
N PHE A 99 -7.65 -5.68 -2.71
CA PHE A 99 -6.86 -4.46 -2.68
C PHE A 99 -6.16 -4.29 -4.03
N ARG A 100 -6.15 -3.07 -4.57
CA ARG A 100 -5.46 -2.77 -5.83
C ARG A 100 -5.02 -1.31 -5.89
N TYR A 101 -3.79 -1.07 -6.35
CA TYR A 101 -3.36 0.24 -6.82
C TYR A 101 -3.91 0.49 -8.22
N LEU A 102 -4.54 1.65 -8.43
CA LEU A 102 -5.03 2.10 -9.73
C LEU A 102 -3.99 2.96 -10.44
N ASP A 103 -3.43 3.95 -9.72
CA ASP A 103 -2.39 4.84 -10.23
C ASP A 103 -1.43 5.22 -9.09
N GLY A 104 -0.13 5.24 -9.39
CA GLY A 104 0.90 5.71 -8.47
C GLY A 104 1.24 7.20 -8.60
N ASN A 105 0.64 7.90 -9.57
CA ASN A 105 0.89 9.30 -9.95
C ASN A 105 2.34 9.76 -9.79
N GLY A 106 3.29 9.02 -10.39
CA GLY A 106 4.70 9.40 -10.39
C GLY A 106 5.51 8.90 -9.18
N LEU A 107 4.91 8.18 -8.22
CA LEU A 107 5.62 7.71 -7.02
C LEU A 107 6.81 6.80 -7.38
N SER A 108 6.66 5.90 -8.34
CA SER A 108 7.74 5.00 -8.75
C SER A 108 8.90 5.76 -9.38
N GLU A 109 8.61 6.81 -10.13
CA GLU A 109 9.57 7.67 -10.80
C GLU A 109 10.36 8.49 -9.78
N ILE A 110 9.69 9.05 -8.78
CA ILE A 110 10.34 9.73 -7.65
C ILE A 110 11.31 8.76 -6.95
N LEU A 111 10.85 7.54 -6.63
CA LEU A 111 11.66 6.57 -5.89
C LEU A 111 12.81 5.98 -6.69
N ARG A 112 12.76 6.00 -8.03
CA ARG A 112 13.87 5.57 -8.92
C ARG A 112 14.90 6.67 -9.16
N THR A 113 14.66 7.90 -8.72
CA THR A 113 15.58 9.00 -8.99
C THR A 113 16.82 8.87 -8.10
N SER A 114 17.91 8.37 -8.70
CA SER A 114 19.25 8.43 -8.12
C SER A 114 19.82 9.82 -8.36
N ASN A 115 19.71 10.70 -7.36
CA ASN A 115 20.62 11.85 -7.25
C ASN A 115 22.02 11.35 -6.90
#